data_AF-A0A0M2GBM2-F1
#
_entry.id   AF-A0A0M2GBM2-F1
#
_cell.length_a   1.000
_cell.length_b   1.000
_cell.length_c   1.000
_cell.angle_alpha   90.00
_cell.angle_beta   90.00
_cell.angle_gamma   90.00
#
_symmetry.space_group_name_H-M   'P 1'
#
loop_
_entity.id
_entity.type
_entity.pdbx_description
1 polymer ?
#
loop_
_entity_poly.entity_id
_entity_poly.type
_entity_poly.pdbx_seq_one_letter_code
_entity_poly.pdbx_strand_id
1 'polypeptide(L)'
;QSHAVLPYSHYLSKFTAYLQQLDMESNGKSVDRDGNLVEWQTGPVVWGTPGTNGQHAYYQLIHQGTKLIPADFIGFARPVAELNDELKAQHDLLMAN
;
A
#
# COMPACT_ATOMS: atom_id res chain seq x y z
N GLN A 1 -10.32 9.30 -6.41
CA GLN A 1 -10.41 8.15 -5.49
C GLN A 1 -9.00 7.80 -5.00
N SER A 2 -8.81 7.22 -3.80
CA SER A 2 -7.48 6.87 -3.27
C SER A 2 -7.36 5.37 -2.97
N HIS A 3 -6.17 4.80 -3.08
CA HIS A 3 -5.86 3.40 -2.81
C HIS A 3 -4.63 3.28 -1.92
N ALA A 4 -4.72 2.54 -0.83
CA ALA A 4 -3.62 2.34 0.11
C ALA A 4 -2.90 1.01 -0.17
N VAL A 5 -1.57 1.01 -0.16
CA VAL A 5 -0.77 -0.22 -0.23
C VAL A 5 0.14 -0.29 0.99
N LEU A 6 -0.08 -1.32 1.82
CA LEU A 6 0.40 -1.42 3.20
C LEU A 6 1.22 -2.72 3.35
N PRO A 7 2.51 -2.71 2.97
CA PRO A 7 3.35 -3.89 3.08
C PRO A 7 3.84 -4.11 4.52
N TYR A 8 3.60 -5.29 5.07
CA TYR A 8 4.08 -5.72 6.39
C TYR A 8 5.46 -6.36 6.25
N SER A 9 6.39 -5.61 5.66
CA SER A 9 7.79 -5.99 5.49
C SER A 9 8.63 -4.75 5.23
N HIS A 10 9.70 -4.59 6.01
CA HIS A 10 10.64 -3.49 5.84
C HIS A 10 11.40 -3.56 4.49
N TYR A 11 11.59 -4.77 3.95
CA TYR A 11 12.21 -4.95 2.63
C TYR A 11 11.40 -4.30 1.50
N LEU A 12 10.10 -4.13 1.69
CA LEU A 12 9.19 -3.46 0.75
C LEU A 12 9.05 -1.95 1.03
N SER A 13 10.00 -1.33 1.74
CA SER A 13 9.95 0.10 2.09
C SER A 13 9.84 1.07 0.92
N LYS A 14 10.26 0.67 -0.28
CA LYS A 14 10.14 1.46 -1.51
C LYS A 14 9.06 0.95 -2.45
N PHE A 15 8.36 -0.14 -2.09
CA PHE A 15 7.38 -0.77 -2.97
C PHE A 15 6.22 0.16 -3.28
N THR A 16 5.66 0.84 -2.27
CA THR A 16 4.56 1.78 -2.51
C THR A 16 4.98 2.97 -3.37
N ALA A 17 6.21 3.48 -3.20
CA ALA A 17 6.75 4.55 -4.06
C ALA A 17 6.96 4.09 -5.51
N TYR A 18 7.38 2.84 -5.72
CA TYR A 18 7.43 2.23 -7.03
C TYR A 18 6.03 2.13 -7.67
N LEU A 19 5.02 1.69 -6.90
CA LEU A 19 3.64 1.59 -7.38
C LEU A 19 3.01 2.95 -7.70
N GLN A 20 3.39 4.01 -6.98
CA GLN A 20 2.96 5.37 -7.30
C GLN A 20 3.33 5.73 -8.73
N GLN A 21 4.59 5.52 -9.10
CA GLN A 21 5.01 5.76 -10.47
C GLN A 21 4.27 4.82 -11.43
N LEU A 22 4.30 3.52 -11.17
CA LEU A 22 3.70 2.52 -12.05
C LEU A 22 2.22 2.80 -12.36
N ASP A 23 1.39 3.06 -11.35
CA ASP A 23 -0.06 3.22 -11.52
C ASP A 23 -0.40 4.65 -11.92
N MET A 24 0.05 5.64 -11.14
CA MET A 24 -0.39 7.02 -11.32
C MET A 24 0.16 7.63 -12.61
N GLU A 25 1.39 7.31 -13.02
CA GLU A 25 1.94 7.78 -14.31
C GLU A 25 1.27 7.07 -15.50
N SER A 26 0.89 5.80 -15.34
CA SER A 26 0.23 5.03 -16.40
C SER A 26 -1.23 5.46 -16.59
N ASN A 27 -1.99 5.51 -15.51
CA ASN A 27 -3.45 5.62 -15.50
C ASN A 27 -3.98 6.99 -15.09
N GLY A 28 -3.11 7.92 -14.64
CA GLY A 28 -3.46 9.31 -14.36
C GLY A 28 -3.67 10.12 -15.64
N LYS A 29 -4.65 9.69 -16.46
CA LYS A 29 -4.94 10.23 -17.79
C LYS A 29 -6.37 10.74 -17.86
N SER A 30 -6.61 11.73 -18.70
CA SER A 30 -7.92 12.36 -18.92
C SER A 30 -8.45 12.21 -20.34
N VAL A 31 -7.69 11.57 -21.23
CA VAL A 31 -8.02 11.37 -22.64
C VAL A 31 -7.93 9.88 -22.95
N ASP A 32 -8.92 9.35 -23.65
CA ASP A 32 -8.94 7.95 -24.10
C ASP A 32 -8.05 7.72 -25.34
N ARG A 33 -8.09 6.49 -25.87
CA ARG A 33 -7.26 6.11 -27.04
C ARG A 33 -7.71 6.75 -28.34
N ASP A 34 -8.98 7.19 -28.42
CA ASP A 34 -9.57 7.83 -29.59
C ASP A 34 -9.39 9.35 -29.55
N GLY A 35 -8.78 9.89 -28.49
CA GLY A 35 -8.51 11.32 -28.33
C GLY A 35 -9.63 12.10 -27.64
N ASN A 36 -10.65 11.42 -27.11
CA ASN A 36 -11.77 12.06 -26.43
C ASN A 36 -11.49 12.23 -24.93
N LEU A 37 -12.01 13.31 -24.34
CA LEU A 37 -11.98 13.49 -22.89
C LEU A 37 -12.88 12.45 -22.22
N VAL A 38 -12.39 11.84 -21.14
CA VAL A 38 -13.16 10.86 -20.36
C VAL A 38 -14.11 11.55 -19.38
N GLU A 39 -15.30 10.98 -19.19
CA GLU A 39 -16.32 11.49 -18.25
C GLU A 39 -16.36 10.69 -16.92
N TRP A 40 -15.40 9.77 -16.72
CA TRP A 40 -15.28 8.93 -15.53
C TRP A 40 -13.95 9.18 -14.80
N GLN A 41 -13.84 8.63 -13.59
CA GLN A 41 -12.59 8.66 -12.82
C GLN A 41 -11.61 7.61 -13.35
N THR A 42 -10.37 8.00 -13.60
CA THR A 42 -9.29 7.11 -14.05
C THR A 42 -8.42 6.66 -12.85
N GLY A 43 -7.09 6.65 -12.98
CA GLY A 43 -6.18 6.12 -11.96
C GLY A 43 -6.38 6.75 -10.57
N PRO A 44 -6.36 5.95 -9.48
CA PRO A 44 -6.48 6.48 -8.14
C PRO A 44 -5.17 7.12 -7.67
N VAL A 45 -5.25 7.88 -6.57
CA VAL A 45 -4.03 8.27 -5.83
C VAL A 45 -3.56 7.07 -5.02
N VAL A 46 -2.37 6.55 -5.34
CA VAL A 46 -1.73 5.44 -4.62
C VAL A 46 -0.83 5.98 -3.50
N TRP A 47 -0.94 5.42 -2.30
CA TRP A 47 -0.15 5.87 -1.15
C TRP A 47 -0.01 4.77 -0.09
N GLY A 48 0.87 4.98 0.88
CA GLY A 48 1.11 4.04 1.97
C GLY A 48 2.57 3.95 2.38
N THR A 49 2.81 3.32 3.52
CA THR A 49 4.13 3.07 4.11
C THR A 49 4.15 1.65 4.68
N PRO A 50 5.33 1.04 4.86
CA PRO A 50 5.41 -0.27 5.50
C PRO A 50 4.82 -0.29 6.91
N GLY A 51 4.23 -1.43 7.27
CA GLY A 51 3.87 -1.74 8.65
C GLY A 51 5.11 -1.99 9.53
N THR A 52 5.06 -1.70 10.84
CA THR A 52 3.92 -1.19 11.64
C THR A 52 3.85 0.34 11.70
N ASN A 53 4.83 1.06 11.17
CA ASN A 53 4.89 2.54 11.26
C ASN A 53 3.64 3.24 10.70
N GLY A 54 3.02 2.68 9.65
CA GLY A 54 1.76 3.19 9.10
C GLY A 54 0.57 3.14 10.08
N GLN A 55 0.55 2.14 10.98
CA GLN A 55 -0.52 1.94 11.96
C GLN A 55 -0.63 3.12 12.93
N HIS A 56 0.50 3.75 13.26
CA HIS A 56 0.54 4.90 14.17
C HIS A 56 0.44 6.26 13.47
N ALA A 57 0.33 6.30 12.14
CA ALA A 57 0.31 7.54 11.37
C ALA A 57 -1.09 7.89 10.85
N TYR A 58 -1.74 6.98 10.13
CA TYR A 58 -2.97 7.31 9.37
C TYR A 58 -4.06 6.23 9.44
N TYR A 59 -3.85 5.11 10.14
CA TYR A 59 -4.88 4.08 10.30
C TYR A 59 -6.12 4.61 11.03
N GLN A 60 -5.96 5.59 11.93
CA GLN A 60 -7.09 6.30 12.54
C GLN A 60 -8.06 6.87 11.51
N LEU A 61 -7.53 7.46 10.42
CA LEU A 61 -8.36 7.99 9.33
C LEU A 61 -8.99 6.87 8.52
N ILE A 62 -8.30 5.74 8.31
CA ILE A 62 -8.84 4.58 7.62
C ILE A 62 -10.01 3.97 8.42
N HIS A 63 -9.88 3.86 9.74
CA HIS A 63 -10.89 3.21 10.59
C HIS A 63 -12.06 4.11 10.99
N GLN A 64 -11.81 5.38 11.30
CA GLN A 64 -12.82 6.30 11.87
C GLN A 64 -13.03 7.56 11.02
N GLY A 65 -12.35 7.67 9.89
CA GLY A 65 -12.61 8.74 8.93
C GLY A 65 -13.93 8.51 8.19
N THR A 66 -14.30 9.50 7.40
CA THR A 66 -15.54 9.50 6.61
C THR A 66 -15.33 9.09 5.15
N LYS A 67 -14.11 8.68 4.78
CA LYS A 67 -13.75 8.30 3.42
C LYS A 67 -13.52 6.80 3.35
N LEU A 68 -14.15 6.15 2.37
CA LEU A 68 -13.80 4.78 2.01
C LEU A 68 -12.43 4.76 1.33
N ILE A 69 -11.50 3.98 1.88
CA ILE A 69 -10.14 3.81 1.34
C ILE A 69 -9.90 2.31 1.18
N PRO A 70 -9.96 1.79 -0.05
CA PRO A 70 -9.49 0.44 -0.35
C PRO A 70 -8.01 0.30 0.03
N ALA A 71 -7.65 -0.82 0.64
CA ALA A 71 -6.32 -1.06 1.18
C ALA A 71 -5.84 -2.49 0.88
N ASP A 72 -4.67 -2.58 0.25
CA ASP A 72 -3.98 -3.85 0.01
C ASP A 72 -2.97 -4.10 1.12
N PHE A 73 -3.17 -5.18 1.87
CA PHE A 73 -2.23 -5.66 2.87
C PHE A 73 -1.34 -6.74 2.27
N ILE A 74 -0.03 -6.54 2.34
CA ILE A 74 0.95 -7.48 1.77
C ILE A 74 1.82 -8.00 2.91
N GLY A 75 1.56 -9.22 3.34
CA GLY A 75 2.33 -9.95 4.35
C GLY A 75 3.06 -11.16 3.75
N PHE A 76 4.02 -11.70 4.49
CA PHE A 76 4.72 -12.92 4.13
C PHE A 76 4.39 -14.00 5.14
N ALA A 77 3.96 -15.17 4.68
CA ALA A 77 3.61 -16.28 5.58
C ALA A 77 4.81 -16.89 6.31
N ARG A 78 6.04 -16.60 5.85
CA ARG A 78 7.28 -17.06 6.46
C ARG A 78 8.31 -15.92 6.50
N PRO A 79 9.13 -15.85 7.55
CA PRO A 79 10.26 -14.93 7.61
C PRO A 79 11.34 -15.28 6.58
N VAL A 80 12.24 -14.35 6.28
CA VAL A 80 13.42 -14.66 5.45
C VAL A 80 14.30 -15.70 6.14
N ALA A 81 14.84 -16.64 5.38
CA ALA A 81 15.45 -17.87 5.90
C ALA A 81 16.66 -17.63 6.82
N GLU A 82 17.33 -16.49 6.67
CA GLU A 82 18.57 -16.13 7.37
C GLU A 82 18.33 -15.44 8.74
N LEU A 83 17.07 -15.28 9.17
CA LEU A 83 16.77 -14.67 10.47
C LEU A 83 17.13 -15.61 11.63
N ASN A 84 17.71 -15.03 12.68
CA ASN A 84 17.89 -15.72 13.95
C ASN A 84 16.54 -16.00 14.64
N ASP A 85 16.54 -16.87 15.64
CA ASP A 85 15.30 -17.33 16.28
C ASP A 85 14.54 -16.21 17.02
N GLU A 86 15.26 -15.22 17.57
CA GLU A 86 14.66 -14.02 18.17
C GLU A 86 13.87 -13.20 17.14
N LEU A 87 14.44 -12.97 15.96
CA LEU A 87 13.80 -12.22 14.88
C LEU A 87 12.68 -13.01 14.19
N LYS A 88 12.72 -14.35 14.21
CA LYS A 88 11.57 -15.17 13.79
C LYS A 88 10.36 -14.93 14.69
N ALA A 89 10.54 -14.84 16.01
CA ALA A 89 9.43 -14.49 16.91
C ALA A 89 8.86 -13.09 16.64
N GLN A 90 9.70 -12.13 16.23
CA GLN A 90 9.24 -10.79 15.82
C GLN A 90 8.38 -10.83 14.55
N HIS A 91 8.62 -11.78 13.64
CA HIS A 91 7.80 -11.96 12.45
C HIS A 91 6.37 -12.39 12.81
N ASP A 92 6.21 -13.31 13.76
CA ASP A 92 4.89 -13.74 14.23
C ASP A 92 4.12 -12.58 14.87
N LEU A 93 4.80 -11.73 15.65
CA LEU A 93 4.21 -10.52 16.20
C LEU A 93 3.80 -9.54 15.10
N LEU A 94 4.62 -9.33 14.07
CA LEU A 94 4.29 -8.47 12.93
C LEU A 94 3.05 -8.95 12.19
N MET A 95 2.92 -10.27 11.95
CA MET A 95 1.78 -10.86 11.23
C MET A 95 0.50 -10.91 12.07
N ALA A 96 0.60 -10.81 13.40
CA ALA A 96 -0.55 -10.74 14.29
C ALA A 96 -1.21 -9.34 14.34
N ASN A 97 -0.52 -8.29 13.86
CA ASN A 97 -1.10 -6.95 13.73
C ASN A 97 -1.96 -6.85 12.47
#